data_AF-A0A3B4A676-F1
#
_entry.id   AF-A0A3B4A676-F1
#
_cell.length_a   1.000
_cell.length_b   1.000
_cell.length_c   1.000
_cell.angle_alpha   90.00
_cell.angle_beta   90.00
_cell.angle_gamma   90.00
#
_symmetry.space_group_name_H-M   'P 1'
#
loop_
_entity.id
_entity.type
_entity.pdbx_description
1 polymer ?
#
loop_
_entity_poly.entity_id
_entity_poly.type
_entity_poly.pdbx_seq_one_letter_code
_entity_poly.pdbx_strand_id
1 'polypeptide(L)'
;LVCKTRFGLNNFKRHFRVHRRERPYSCSVCDKAFTKKSNLTDHMRTHTGDKPYSCSVCEKAFTKKSNLTDHMRTHTGDKPYSCSVCEKAFTKKSNLTDHMRTHTGDKPYSCSVCEKAFTKKSNLTDHMRTHTGDKPYSCSVCEKAFTKKSNLTDHMRTHTGDKPYSCSVCEKAFTKKSNLTDHMRTHTGDKPYSCSVCEKAFTKKSHLTKHIRTHKRQTLQLSCP
;
A
#
# COMPACT_ATOMS: atom_id res chain seq x y z
N LEU A 1 33.24 -11.46 -6.59
CA LEU A 1 32.64 -11.85 -5.29
C LEU A 1 31.73 -13.07 -5.49
N VAL A 2 32.31 -14.28 -5.48
CA VAL A 2 31.59 -15.54 -5.72
C VAL A 2 30.97 -16.02 -4.41
N CYS A 3 29.65 -16.22 -4.39
CA CYS A 3 28.89 -16.64 -3.22
C CYS A 3 29.33 -18.06 -2.77
N LYS A 4 29.79 -18.21 -1.52
CA LYS A 4 30.18 -19.49 -0.90
C LYS A 4 28.95 -20.35 -0.56
N THR A 5 28.21 -20.82 -1.55
CA THR A 5 27.09 -21.75 -1.36
C THR A 5 27.47 -23.14 -1.88
N ARG A 6 27.53 -24.14 -0.98
CA ARG A 6 27.86 -25.54 -1.32
C ARG A 6 26.63 -26.19 -1.96
N PHE A 7 26.74 -26.56 -3.24
CA PHE A 7 25.66 -27.18 -4.00
C PHE A 7 26.10 -28.55 -4.54
N GLY A 8 25.17 -29.50 -4.66
CA GLY A 8 25.37 -30.66 -5.55
C GLY A 8 25.48 -30.22 -7.02
N LEU A 9 26.18 -31.01 -7.87
CA LEU A 9 26.58 -30.65 -9.26
C LEU A 9 25.48 -30.01 -10.12
N ASN A 10 24.25 -30.54 -10.10
CA ASN A 10 23.13 -30.01 -10.88
C ASN A 10 22.60 -28.67 -10.34
N ASN A 11 22.63 -28.49 -9.03
CA ASN A 11 22.28 -27.24 -8.38
C ASN A 11 23.37 -26.18 -8.63
N PHE A 12 24.64 -26.59 -8.66
CA PHE A 12 25.78 -25.73 -9.01
C PHE A 12 25.69 -25.21 -10.45
N LYS A 13 25.55 -26.11 -11.44
CA LYS A 13 25.38 -25.73 -12.87
C LYS A 13 24.21 -24.76 -13.06
N ARG A 14 23.09 -25.01 -12.38
CA ARG A 14 21.91 -24.14 -12.42
C ARG A 14 22.12 -22.79 -11.74
N HIS A 15 22.84 -22.75 -10.62
CA HIS A 15 23.20 -21.50 -9.95
C HIS A 15 24.13 -20.66 -10.82
N PHE A 16 25.08 -21.30 -11.51
CA PHE A 16 26.04 -20.62 -12.38
C PHE A 16 25.37 -19.90 -13.58
N ARG A 17 24.24 -20.42 -14.08
CA ARG A 17 23.41 -19.73 -15.09
C ARG A 17 22.92 -18.35 -14.65
N VAL A 18 22.72 -18.15 -13.34
CA VAL A 18 22.30 -16.84 -12.80
C VAL A 18 23.42 -15.81 -12.97
N HIS A 19 24.67 -16.20 -12.73
CA HIS A 19 25.83 -15.32 -12.89
C HIS A 19 26.14 -15.01 -14.36
N ARG A 20 25.94 -15.98 -15.25
CA ARG A 20 26.15 -15.81 -16.70
C ARG A 20 24.93 -15.22 -17.43
N ARG A 21 23.85 -14.90 -16.70
CA ARG A 21 22.54 -14.46 -17.26
C ARG A 21 21.96 -15.42 -18.30
N GLU A 22 22.37 -16.69 -18.29
CA GLU A 22 21.88 -17.71 -19.20
C GLU A 22 20.43 -18.08 -18.85
N ARG A 23 19.51 -17.91 -19.80
CA ARG A 23 18.08 -18.21 -19.64
C ARG A 23 17.60 -19.11 -20.78
N PRO A 24 17.88 -20.42 -20.73
CA PRO A 24 17.63 -21.33 -21.85
C PRO A 24 16.15 -21.57 -22.18
N TYR A 25 15.23 -21.18 -21.28
CA TYR A 25 13.81 -21.47 -21.43
C TYR A 25 13.05 -20.18 -21.77
N SER A 26 12.86 -19.92 -23.06
CA SER A 26 12.14 -18.74 -23.55
C SER A 26 10.63 -18.98 -23.62
N CYS A 27 9.86 -17.93 -23.33
CA CYS A 27 8.43 -17.90 -23.55
C CYS A 27 8.14 -17.70 -25.04
N SER A 28 7.18 -18.45 -25.58
CA SER A 28 6.76 -18.34 -26.99
C SER A 28 5.78 -17.19 -27.23
N VAL A 29 5.23 -16.59 -26.17
CA VAL A 29 4.18 -15.55 -26.25
C VAL A 29 4.72 -14.16 -25.91
N CYS A 30 5.87 -14.07 -25.23
CA CYS A 30 6.50 -12.78 -24.91
C CYS A 30 8.02 -12.94 -24.70
N ASP A 31 8.74 -11.83 -24.59
CA ASP A 31 10.22 -11.81 -24.53
C ASP A 31 10.83 -12.32 -23.20
N LYS A 32 10.04 -12.97 -22.35
CA LYS A 32 10.52 -13.47 -21.05
C LYS A 32 11.20 -14.81 -21.20
N ALA A 33 12.45 -14.89 -20.73
CA ALA A 33 13.18 -16.14 -20.62
C ALA A 33 13.50 -16.51 -19.15
N PHE A 34 13.65 -17.80 -18.88
CA PHE A 34 13.78 -18.37 -17.54
C PHE A 34 14.99 -19.31 -17.43
N THR A 35 15.54 -19.43 -16.22
CA THR A 35 16.67 -20.32 -15.92
C THR A 35 16.23 -21.76 -15.63
N LYS A 36 14.93 -21.98 -15.38
CA LYS A 36 14.31 -23.28 -15.08
C LYS A 36 13.07 -23.49 -15.95
N LYS A 37 12.89 -24.71 -16.49
CA LYS A 37 11.70 -25.11 -17.24
C LYS A 37 10.42 -24.94 -16.42
N SER A 38 10.43 -25.33 -15.14
CA SER A 38 9.26 -25.17 -14.25
C SER A 38 8.80 -23.71 -14.11
N ASN A 39 9.74 -22.76 -14.10
CA ASN A 39 9.39 -21.33 -14.04
C ASN A 39 8.76 -20.86 -15.35
N LEU A 40 9.21 -21.37 -16.50
CA LEU A 40 8.55 -21.11 -17.78
C LEU A 40 7.14 -21.71 -17.79
N THR A 41 6.95 -22.95 -17.34
CA THR A 41 5.61 -23.58 -17.23
C THR A 41 4.67 -22.76 -16.34
N ASP A 42 5.12 -22.36 -15.16
CA ASP A 42 4.34 -21.48 -14.28
C ASP A 42 4.05 -20.11 -14.91
N HIS A 43 4.97 -19.59 -15.73
CA HIS A 43 4.76 -18.36 -16.46
C HIS A 43 3.74 -18.51 -17.58
N MET A 44 3.75 -19.62 -18.33
CA MET A 44 2.78 -19.85 -19.41
C MET A 44 1.34 -19.79 -18.91
N ARG A 45 1.09 -20.21 -17.65
CA ARG A 45 -0.22 -20.05 -16.98
C ARG A 45 -0.72 -18.60 -16.90
N THR A 46 0.18 -17.61 -16.96
CA THR A 46 -0.24 -16.20 -16.99
C THR A 46 -0.82 -15.78 -18.33
N HIS A 47 -0.50 -16.49 -19.40
CA HIS A 47 -1.05 -16.25 -20.74
C HIS A 47 -2.34 -17.02 -20.97
N THR A 48 -2.40 -18.28 -20.51
CA THR A 48 -3.59 -19.12 -20.67
C THR A 48 -4.68 -18.83 -19.63
N GLY A 49 -4.34 -18.15 -18.53
CA GLY A 49 -5.24 -17.96 -17.39
C GLY A 49 -5.41 -19.21 -16.51
N ASP A 50 -4.67 -20.29 -16.79
CA ASP A 50 -4.75 -21.55 -16.06
C ASP A 50 -4.38 -21.37 -14.58
N LYS A 51 -5.30 -21.75 -13.69
CA LYS A 51 -5.18 -21.62 -12.23
C LYS A 51 -5.53 -22.95 -11.58
N PRO A 52 -4.62 -23.94 -11.62
CA PRO A 52 -4.93 -25.31 -11.21
C PRO A 52 -5.09 -25.48 -9.68
N TYR A 53 -4.80 -24.44 -8.90
CA TYR A 53 -4.85 -24.50 -7.44
C TYR A 53 -6.03 -23.68 -6.91
N SER A 54 -7.19 -24.32 -6.75
CA SER A 54 -8.41 -23.69 -6.24
C SER A 54 -8.44 -23.65 -4.71
N CYS A 55 -8.98 -22.57 -4.15
CA CYS A 55 -9.31 -22.48 -2.74
C CYS A 55 -10.56 -23.31 -2.44
N SER A 56 -10.55 -24.05 -1.33
CA SER A 56 -11.71 -24.83 -0.88
C SER A 56 -12.74 -24.02 -0.10
N VAL A 57 -12.42 -22.77 0.25
CA VAL A 57 -13.27 -21.90 1.10
C VAL A 57 -13.89 -20.74 0.31
N CYS A 58 -13.31 -20.37 -0.82
CA CYS A 58 -13.86 -19.35 -1.71
C CYS A 58 -13.52 -19.63 -3.17
N GLU A 59 -14.10 -18.88 -4.09
CA GLU A 59 -13.96 -19.08 -5.54
C GLU A 59 -12.57 -18.69 -6.10
N LYS A 60 -11.60 -18.34 -5.26
CA LYS A 60 -10.27 -17.92 -5.72
C LYS A 60 -9.43 -19.13 -6.13
N ALA A 61 -8.83 -19.02 -7.31
CA ALA A 61 -7.84 -19.98 -7.81
C ALA A 61 -6.48 -19.32 -8.12
N PHE A 62 -5.41 -20.10 -8.03
CA PHE A 62 -4.03 -19.62 -8.12
C PHE A 62 -3.23 -20.43 -9.15
N THR A 63 -2.23 -19.77 -9.75
CA THR A 63 -1.30 -20.41 -10.70
C THR A 63 -0.22 -21.24 -10.02
N LYS A 64 -0.02 -21.07 -8.70
CA LYS A 64 1.00 -21.75 -7.90
C LYS A 64 0.44 -22.24 -6.56
N LYS A 65 0.84 -23.45 -6.16
CA LYS A 65 0.46 -24.05 -4.86
C LYS A 65 0.86 -23.17 -3.68
N SER A 66 2.08 -22.59 -3.69
CA SER A 66 2.54 -21.71 -2.61
C SER A 66 1.65 -20.48 -2.41
N ASN A 67 1.08 -19.95 -3.50
CA ASN A 67 0.18 -18.80 -3.43
C ASN A 67 -1.17 -19.20 -2.82
N LEU A 68 -1.67 -20.41 -3.14
CA LEU A 68 -2.84 -20.98 -2.48
C LEU A 68 -2.57 -21.18 -0.98
N THR A 69 -1.43 -21.75 -0.60
CA THR A 69 -1.06 -21.93 0.83
C THR A 69 -1.02 -20.60 1.57
N ASP A 70 -0.36 -19.59 1.01
CA ASP A 70 -0.34 -18.24 1.57
C ASP A 70 -1.74 -17.63 1.67
N HIS A 71 -2.61 -17.90 0.71
CA HIS A 71 -3.99 -17.44 0.71
C HIS A 71 -4.84 -18.15 1.77
N MET A 72 -4.66 -19.46 1.98
CA MET A 72 -5.43 -20.19 3.00
C MET A 72 -5.24 -19.58 4.41
N ARG A 73 -4.09 -18.97 4.69
CA ARG A 73 -3.85 -18.20 5.92
C ARG A 73 -4.83 -17.03 6.12
N THR A 74 -5.45 -16.51 5.06
CA THR A 74 -6.49 -15.47 5.19
C THR A 74 -7.82 -16.00 5.68
N HIS A 75 -8.07 -17.31 5.53
CA HIS A 75 -9.26 -17.96 6.07
C HIS A 75 -9.04 -18.46 7.50
N THR A 76 -7.86 -19.01 7.78
CA THR A 76 -7.54 -19.53 9.13
C THR A 76 -7.12 -18.43 10.11
N GLY A 77 -6.73 -17.26 9.61
CA GLY A 77 -6.11 -16.21 10.43
C GLY A 77 -4.65 -16.48 10.82
N ASP A 78 -4.05 -17.57 10.33
CA ASP A 78 -2.66 -17.94 10.62
C ASP A 78 -1.67 -16.85 10.19
N LYS A 79 -0.87 -16.37 11.13
CA LYS A 79 0.11 -15.29 10.94
C LYS A 79 1.46 -15.73 11.52
N PRO A 80 2.20 -16.60 10.82
CA PRO A 80 3.40 -17.24 11.37
C PRO A 80 4.60 -16.28 11.51
N TYR A 81 4.48 -15.03 11.03
CA TYR A 81 5.57 -14.06 11.06
C TYR A 81 5.24 -12.92 12.02
N SER A 82 5.65 -13.05 13.27
CA SER A 82 5.45 -12.05 14.32
C SER A 82 6.52 -10.96 14.31
N CYS A 83 6.12 -9.72 14.59
CA CYS A 83 7.03 -8.63 14.88
C CYS A 83 7.64 -8.83 16.28
N SER A 84 8.95 -8.57 16.40
CA SER A 84 9.64 -8.63 17.69
C SER A 84 9.53 -7.34 18.51
N VAL A 85 9.01 -6.26 17.93
CA VAL A 85 8.93 -4.93 18.55
C VAL A 85 7.50 -4.56 18.94
N CYS A 86 6.50 -5.18 18.33
CA CYS A 86 5.09 -5.01 18.69
C CYS A 86 4.29 -6.29 18.46
N GLU A 87 3.05 -6.32 18.91
CA GLU A 87 2.18 -7.51 18.86
C GLU A 87 1.67 -7.85 17.44
N LYS A 88 2.11 -7.12 16.40
CA LYS A 88 1.64 -7.36 15.03
C LYS A 88 2.27 -8.61 14.43
N ALA A 89 1.43 -9.48 13.87
CA ALA A 89 1.84 -10.64 13.10
C ALA A 89 1.33 -10.60 11.65
N PHE A 90 2.06 -11.26 10.76
CA PHE A 90 1.85 -11.22 9.31
C PHE A 90 1.76 -12.63 8.70
N THR A 91 0.99 -12.74 7.63
CA THR A 91 0.84 -13.99 6.86
C THR A 91 2.04 -14.29 5.94
N LYS A 92 2.89 -13.29 5.68
CA LYS A 92 4.07 -13.37 4.81
C LYS A 92 5.28 -12.70 5.43
N LYS A 93 6.45 -13.33 5.30
CA LYS A 93 7.73 -12.80 5.78
C LYS A 93 8.07 -11.44 5.17
N SER A 94 7.81 -11.24 3.87
CA SER A 94 8.05 -9.95 3.20
C SER A 94 7.25 -8.81 3.81
N ASN A 95 6.03 -9.07 4.27
CA ASN A 95 5.20 -8.07 4.92
C ASN A 95 5.73 -7.71 6.30
N LEU A 96 6.24 -8.69 7.05
CA LEU A 96 6.95 -8.44 8.30
C LEU A 96 8.20 -7.58 8.04
N THR A 97 9.03 -7.92 7.05
CA THR A 97 10.22 -7.12 6.70
C THR A 97 9.87 -5.67 6.35
N ASP A 98 8.85 -5.46 5.52
CA ASP A 98 8.35 -4.12 5.20
C ASP A 98 7.81 -3.39 6.43
N HIS A 99 7.16 -4.11 7.36
CA HIS A 99 6.65 -3.55 8.60
C HIS A 99 7.78 -3.15 9.56
N MET A 100 8.86 -3.93 9.65
CA MET A 100 10.00 -3.61 10.52
C MET A 100 10.61 -2.24 10.18
N ARG A 101 10.53 -1.80 8.92
CA ARG A 101 10.93 -0.44 8.51
C ARG A 101 10.16 0.67 9.21
N THR A 102 8.96 0.39 9.74
CA THR A 102 8.19 1.37 10.52
C THR A 102 8.75 1.57 11.92
N HIS A 103 9.48 0.59 12.46
CA HIS A 103 10.18 0.72 13.74
C HIS A 103 11.58 1.33 13.57
N THR A 104 12.30 0.94 12.53
CA THR A 104 13.66 1.45 12.28
C THR A 104 13.69 2.81 11.59
N GLY A 105 12.57 3.23 10.99
CA GLY A 105 12.53 4.43 10.15
C GLY A 105 13.18 4.27 8.78
N ASP A 106 13.65 3.06 8.43
CA ASP A 106 14.33 2.78 7.16
C ASP A 106 13.43 3.08 5.95
N LYS A 107 13.91 3.93 5.05
CA LYS A 107 13.21 4.38 3.84
C LYS A 107 14.12 4.22 2.63
N PRO A 108 14.29 3.00 2.12
CA PRO A 108 15.30 2.71 1.10
C PRO A 108 14.93 3.25 -0.30
N TYR A 109 13.73 3.82 -0.47
CA TYR A 109 13.24 4.31 -1.75
C TYR A 109 13.11 5.84 -1.73
N SER A 110 14.16 6.53 -2.17
CA SER A 110 14.21 8.00 -2.23
C SER A 110 13.63 8.54 -3.52
N CYS A 111 12.94 9.68 -3.44
CA CYS A 111 12.53 10.47 -4.58
C CYS A 111 13.75 11.16 -5.20
N SER A 112 13.84 11.17 -6.52
CA SER A 112 14.93 11.84 -7.24
C SER A 112 14.66 13.34 -7.46
N VAL A 113 13.44 13.80 -7.19
CA VAL A 113 13.00 15.19 -7.46
C VAL A 113 12.86 15.99 -6.16
N CYS A 114 12.68 15.34 -5.01
CA CYS A 114 12.65 15.99 -3.71
C CYS A 114 13.23 15.06 -2.63
N GLU A 115 13.43 15.59 -1.43
CA GLU A 115 14.06 14.86 -0.31
C GLU A 115 13.19 13.76 0.32
N LYS A 116 11.98 13.50 -0.22
CA LYS A 116 11.08 12.50 0.36
C LYS A 116 11.57 11.08 0.08
N ALA A 117 11.64 10.27 1.13
CA ALA A 117 11.93 8.85 1.05
C ALA A 117 10.77 7.98 1.56
N PHE A 118 10.67 6.77 1.04
CA PHE A 118 9.55 5.85 1.27
C PHE A 118 10.03 4.47 1.71
N THR A 119 9.23 3.80 2.53
CA THR A 119 9.48 2.43 3.00
C THR A 119 9.19 1.36 1.94
N LYS A 120 8.43 1.72 0.89
CA LYS A 120 8.01 0.83 -0.21
C LYS A 120 8.20 1.49 -1.56
N LYS A 121 8.67 0.73 -2.55
CA LYS A 121 8.84 1.18 -3.93
C LYS A 121 7.53 1.67 -4.56
N SER A 122 6.42 0.97 -4.32
CA SER A 122 5.10 1.36 -4.84
C SER A 122 4.68 2.75 -4.37
N ASN A 123 5.01 3.11 -3.13
CA ASN A 123 4.69 4.41 -2.57
C ASN A 123 5.52 5.52 -3.23
N LEU A 124 6.80 5.24 -3.53
CA LEU A 124 7.63 6.12 -4.32
C LEU A 124 7.05 6.29 -5.74
N THR A 125 6.66 5.22 -6.42
CA THR A 125 6.04 5.30 -7.75
C THR A 125 4.77 6.15 -7.74
N ASP A 126 3.88 5.93 -6.78
CA ASP A 126 2.67 6.75 -6.62
C ASP A 126 3.00 8.21 -6.29
N HIS A 127 4.07 8.46 -5.54
CA HIS A 127 4.54 9.81 -5.25
C HIS A 127 5.13 10.49 -6.49
N MET A 128 5.88 9.79 -7.33
CA MET A 128 6.44 10.37 -8.55
C MET A 128 5.36 10.96 -9.46
N ARG A 129 4.15 10.39 -9.45
CA ARG A 129 2.98 10.97 -10.15
C ARG A 129 2.62 12.39 -9.70
N THR A 130 2.99 12.80 -8.49
CA THR A 130 2.77 14.19 -8.04
C THR A 130 3.75 15.17 -8.66
N HIS A 131 4.90 14.70 -9.14
CA HIS A 131 5.86 15.52 -9.88
C HIS A 131 5.55 15.57 -11.37
N THR A 132 5.13 14.44 -11.96
CA THR A 132 4.82 14.37 -13.39
C THR A 132 3.41 14.85 -13.72
N GLY A 133 2.52 14.96 -12.73
CA GLY A 133 1.09 15.23 -12.95
C GLY A 133 0.31 14.03 -13.49
N ASP A 134 0.93 12.85 -13.60
CA ASP A 134 0.31 11.64 -14.13
C ASP A 134 -0.92 11.22 -13.30
N LYS A 135 -2.08 11.13 -13.95
CA LYS A 135 -3.36 10.77 -13.34
C LYS A 135 -4.01 9.65 -14.16
N PRO A 136 -3.53 8.40 -14.03
CA PRO A 136 -3.94 7.31 -14.90
C PRO A 136 -5.36 6.79 -14.61
N TYR A 137 -6.03 7.31 -13.58
CA TYR A 137 -7.36 6.86 -13.17
C TYR A 137 -8.40 7.96 -13.42
N SER A 138 -8.99 7.96 -14.61
CA SER A 138 -10.02 8.92 -15.01
C SER A 138 -11.41 8.50 -14.56
N CYS A 139 -12.23 9.49 -14.18
CA CYS A 139 -13.64 9.30 -13.92
C CYS A 139 -14.41 9.15 -15.25
N SER A 140 -15.34 8.20 -15.31
CA SER A 140 -16.16 7.98 -16.51
C SER A 140 -17.38 8.91 -16.58
N VAL A 141 -17.69 9.63 -15.50
CA VAL A 141 -18.88 10.49 -15.38
C VAL A 141 -18.52 11.98 -15.45
N CYS A 142 -17.26 12.35 -15.22
CA CYS A 142 -16.80 13.73 -15.31
C CYS A 142 -15.30 13.78 -15.65
N GLU A 143 -14.78 14.96 -15.96
CA GLU A 143 -13.40 15.15 -16.42
C GLU A 143 -12.31 14.96 -15.32
N LYS A 144 -12.70 14.59 -14.09
CA LYS A 144 -11.73 14.43 -13.00
C LYS A 144 -10.90 13.16 -13.17
N ALA A 145 -9.59 13.31 -13.04
CA ALA A 145 -8.64 12.20 -13.01
C ALA A 145 -7.82 12.18 -11.70
N PHE A 146 -7.38 11.00 -11.30
CA PHE A 146 -6.73 10.73 -10.01
C PHE A 146 -5.41 9.98 -10.18
N THR A 147 -4.48 10.21 -9.26
CA THR A 147 -3.17 9.52 -9.20
C THR A 147 -3.26 8.10 -8.63
N LYS A 148 -4.36 7.78 -7.94
CA LYS A 148 -4.61 6.49 -7.28
C LYS A 148 -6.02 5.98 -7.56
N LYS A 149 -6.15 4.68 -7.83
CA LYS A 149 -7.43 4.01 -8.05
C LYS A 149 -8.41 4.18 -6.89
N SER A 150 -7.92 4.07 -5.65
CA SER A 150 -8.75 4.24 -4.44
C SER A 150 -9.42 5.61 -4.39
N ASN A 151 -8.72 6.67 -4.84
CA ASN A 151 -9.26 8.02 -4.85
C ASN A 151 -10.36 8.16 -5.91
N LEU A 152 -10.19 7.51 -7.08
CA LEU A 152 -11.24 7.41 -8.09
C LEU A 152 -12.47 6.66 -7.52
N THR A 153 -12.28 5.50 -6.87
CA THR A 153 -13.38 4.75 -6.25
C THR A 153 -14.14 5.59 -5.23
N ASP A 154 -13.43 6.28 -4.33
CA ASP A 154 -14.07 7.18 -3.36
C ASP A 154 -14.77 8.36 -4.04
N HIS A 155 -14.25 8.85 -5.16
CA HIS A 155 -14.89 9.90 -5.94
C HIS A 155 -16.15 9.39 -6.65
N MET A 156 -16.17 8.17 -7.18
CA MET A 156 -17.38 7.62 -7.82
C MET A 156 -18.58 7.56 -6.88
N ARG A 157 -18.36 7.47 -5.57
CA ARG A 157 -19.42 7.59 -4.56
C ARG A 157 -20.13 8.94 -4.56
N THR A 158 -19.50 10.00 -5.06
CA THR A 158 -20.16 11.32 -5.18
C THR A 158 -21.17 11.37 -6.32
N HIS A 159 -21.01 10.51 -7.32
CA HIS A 159 -21.95 10.40 -8.45
C HIS A 159 -23.10 9.46 -8.13
N THR A 160 -22.81 8.35 -7.46
CA THR A 160 -23.82 7.34 -7.10
C THR A 160 -24.59 7.67 -5.83
N GLY A 161 -24.10 8.60 -5.01
CA GLY A 161 -24.66 8.88 -3.69
C GLY A 161 -24.33 7.80 -2.64
N ASP A 162 -23.55 6.78 -2.97
CA ASP A 162 -23.17 5.69 -2.06
C ASP A 162 -22.45 6.22 -0.80
N LYS A 163 -23.03 5.94 0.36
CA LYS A 163 -22.53 6.33 1.69
C LYS A 163 -22.43 5.11 2.60
N PRO A 164 -21.40 4.25 2.40
CA PRO A 164 -21.34 2.96 3.08
C PRO A 164 -20.95 3.05 4.56
N TYR A 165 -20.67 4.24 5.08
CA TYR A 165 -20.22 4.46 6.45
C TYR A 165 -21.28 5.24 7.24
N SER A 166 -22.18 4.53 7.91
CA SER A 166 -23.25 5.11 8.72
C SER A 166 -22.80 5.36 10.16
N CYS A 167 -23.30 6.45 10.74
CA CYS A 167 -23.18 6.71 12.17
C CYS A 167 -24.12 5.78 12.96
N SER A 168 -23.64 5.25 14.08
CA SER A 168 -24.44 4.40 14.96
C SER A 168 -25.28 5.19 15.98
N VAL A 169 -25.00 6.49 16.14
CA VAL A 169 -25.66 7.37 17.12
C VAL A 169 -26.71 8.26 16.46
N CYS A 170 -26.59 8.52 15.16
CA CYS A 170 -27.57 9.26 14.38
C CYS A 170 -27.63 8.75 12.94
N GLU A 171 -28.62 9.20 12.16
CA GLU A 171 -28.87 8.72 10.81
C GLU A 171 -27.87 9.21 9.74
N LYS A 172 -26.82 9.93 10.12
CA LYS A 172 -25.86 10.49 9.17
C LYS A 172 -24.96 9.40 8.59
N ALA A 173 -24.87 9.36 7.26
CA ALA A 173 -23.97 8.49 6.52
C ALA A 173 -22.91 9.26 5.71
N PHE A 174 -21.76 8.64 5.50
CA PHE A 174 -20.58 9.24 4.90
C PHE A 174 -20.00 8.38 3.78
N THR A 175 -19.38 9.03 2.78
CA THR A 175 -18.70 8.37 1.66
C THR A 175 -17.32 7.80 2.03
N LYS A 176 -16.75 8.26 3.15
CA LYS A 176 -15.42 7.88 3.66
C LYS A 176 -15.45 7.57 5.16
N LYS A 177 -14.76 6.50 5.56
CA LYS A 177 -14.62 6.11 6.97
C LYS A 177 -14.02 7.21 7.84
N SER A 178 -13.00 7.93 7.34
CA SER A 178 -12.38 9.03 8.08
C SER A 178 -13.36 10.14 8.44
N ASN A 179 -14.32 10.42 7.55
CA ASN A 179 -15.34 11.44 7.79
C ASN A 179 -16.33 10.98 8.87
N LEU A 180 -16.68 9.69 8.87
CA LEU A 180 -17.46 9.09 9.96
C LEU A 180 -16.68 9.17 11.29
N THR A 181 -15.40 8.81 11.31
CA THR A 181 -14.56 8.90 12.53
C THR A 181 -14.51 10.33 13.06
N ASP A 182 -14.26 11.32 12.20
CA ASP A 182 -14.27 12.73 12.60
C ASP A 182 -15.66 13.19 13.07
N HIS A 183 -16.74 12.64 12.49
CA HIS A 183 -18.10 12.91 12.93
C HIS A 183 -18.40 12.30 14.29
N MET A 184 -17.95 11.07 14.58
CA MET A 184 -18.16 10.43 15.88
C MET A 184 -17.60 11.28 17.04
N ARG A 185 -16.53 12.05 16.78
CA ARG A 185 -15.99 13.00 17.77
C ARG A 185 -17.00 14.07 18.20
N THR A 186 -17.98 14.42 17.37
CA THR A 186 -19.03 15.39 17.74
C THR A 186 -20.01 14.82 18.77
N HIS A 187 -20.16 13.50 18.82
CA HIS A 187 -20.99 12.84 19.84
C HIS A 187 -20.23 12.66 21.15
N THR A 188 -18.96 12.28 21.06
CA THR A 188 -18.12 12.03 22.26
C THR A 188 -17.53 13.30 22.89
N GLY A 189 -17.55 14.42 22.17
CA GLY A 189 -16.83 15.64 22.57
C GLY A 189 -15.31 15.58 22.41
N ASP A 190 -14.74 14.48 21.92
CA ASP A 190 -13.29 14.28 21.74
C ASP A 190 -12.66 15.37 20.83
N LYS A 191 -11.66 16.06 21.36
CA LYS A 191 -10.92 17.13 20.68
C LYS A 191 -9.42 16.88 20.78
N PRO A 192 -8.88 15.92 20.01
CA PRO A 192 -7.50 15.47 20.17
C PRO A 192 -6.46 16.46 19.63
N TYR A 193 -6.88 17.58 19.05
CA TYR A 193 -6.00 18.56 18.42
C TYR A 193 -6.01 19.88 19.19
N SER A 194 -5.07 20.04 20.11
CA SER A 194 -4.94 21.25 20.93
C SER A 194 -3.97 22.27 20.31
N CYS A 195 -4.29 23.56 20.48
CA CYS A 195 -3.40 24.65 20.15
C CYS A 195 -2.35 24.81 21.25
N SER A 196 -1.07 24.79 20.89
CA SER A 196 0.03 25.01 21.83
C SER A 196 0.17 26.46 22.31
N VAL A 197 -0.56 27.40 21.69
CA VAL A 197 -0.45 28.84 22.00
C VAL A 197 -1.57 29.29 22.95
N CYS A 198 -2.79 28.81 22.77
CA CYS A 198 -3.96 29.25 23.56
C CYS A 198 -4.84 28.11 24.06
N GLU A 199 -4.33 26.88 24.05
CA GLU A 199 -4.95 25.65 24.57
C GLU A 199 -6.29 25.24 23.95
N LYS A 200 -6.85 26.04 23.03
CA LYS A 200 -8.07 25.70 22.29
C LYS A 200 -7.92 24.37 21.58
N ALA A 201 -8.86 23.46 21.84
CA ALA A 201 -8.89 22.12 21.27
C ALA A 201 -9.93 21.99 20.14
N PHE A 202 -9.60 21.18 19.14
CA PHE A 202 -10.39 20.99 17.93
C PHE A 202 -10.63 19.50 17.65
N THR A 203 -11.77 19.20 17.03
CA THR A 203 -12.12 17.83 16.58
C THR A 203 -11.38 17.40 15.31
N LYS A 204 -10.86 18.37 14.54
CA LYS A 204 -10.14 18.16 13.27
C LYS A 204 -8.83 18.93 13.21
N LYS A 205 -7.75 18.28 12.73
CA LYS A 205 -6.44 18.90 12.51
C LYS A 205 -6.48 20.08 11.54
N SER A 206 -7.33 20.03 10.53
CA SER A 206 -7.48 21.13 9.56
C SER A 206 -8.04 22.40 10.22
N HIS A 207 -8.92 22.26 11.20
CA HIS A 207 -9.45 23.39 11.97
C HIS A 207 -8.36 23.99 12.86
N LEU A 208 -7.60 23.15 13.58
CA LEU A 208 -6.42 23.60 14.32
C LEU A 208 -5.43 24.33 13.41
N THR A 209 -5.15 23.80 12.22
CA THR A 209 -4.21 24.42 11.27
C THR A 209 -4.69 25.80 10.81
N LYS A 210 -5.99 25.97 10.53
CA LYS A 210 -6.59 27.27 10.23
C LYS A 210 -6.51 28.22 11.42
N HIS A 211 -6.77 27.72 12.62
CA HIS A 211 -6.67 28.49 13.86
C HIS A 211 -5.24 28.96 14.15
N ILE A 212 -4.22 28.13 14.01
CA ILE A 212 -2.82 28.54 14.23
C ILE A 212 -2.41 29.70 13.32
N ARG A 213 -3.00 29.82 12.13
CA ARG A 213 -2.75 30.97 11.23
C ARG A 213 -3.26 32.30 11.80
N THR A 214 -4.26 32.30 12.69
CA THR A 214 -4.74 33.54 13.34
C THR A 214 -3.71 34.06 14.33
N HIS A 215 -3.03 33.17 15.07
CA HIS A 215 -1.92 33.56 15.96
C HIS A 215 -0.77 34.17 15.19
N LYS A 216 -0.38 33.57 14.05
CA LYS A 216 0.69 34.11 13.19
C LYS A 216 0.38 35.51 12.64
N ARG A 217 -0.90 35.81 12.39
CA ARG A 217 -1.34 37.14 11.92
C ARG A 217 -1.31 38.17 13.05
N GLN A 218 -1.70 37.77 14.26
CA GLN A 218 -1.67 38.63 15.44
C GLN A 218 -0.23 38.98 15.87
N THR A 219 0.71 38.02 15.80
CA THR A 219 2.11 38.28 16.11
C THR A 219 2.82 39.20 15.12
N LEU A 220 2.40 39.23 13.85
CA LEU A 220 2.95 40.13 12.82
C LEU A 220 2.39 41.56 12.91
N GLN A 221 1.20 41.75 13.49
CA GLN A 221 0.63 43.08 13.74
C GLN A 221 1.23 43.75 14.99
N LEU A 222 1.73 42.97 15.96
CA LEU A 222 2.38 43.46 17.18
C LEU A 222 3.88 43.78 16.99
N SER A 223 4.43 43.54 15.80
CA SER A 223 5.85 43.75 15.46
C SER A 223 6.08 44.90 14.47
N CYS A 224 5.07 45.71 14.17
CA CYS A 224 5.22 46.92 13.37
C CYS A 224 5.35 48.12 14.32
N PRO A 225 6.46 48.89 14.29
CA PRO A 225 6.65 50.08 15.12
C PRO A 225 5.59 51.15 14.92
#